data_AF-A0A0X8FLI9-F1
#
_entry.id   AF-A0A0X8FLI9-F1
#
_cell.length_a   1.000
_cell.length_b   1.000
_cell.length_c   1.000
_cell.angle_alpha   90.00
_cell.angle_beta   90.00
_cell.angle_gamma   90.00
#
_symmetry.space_group_name_H-M   'P 1'
#
loop_
_entity.id
_entity.type
_entity.pdbx_description
1 polymer ?
#
loop_
_entity_poly.entity_id
_entity_poly.type
_entity_poly.pdbx_seq_one_letter_code
_entity_poly.pdbx_strand_id
1 'polypeptide(L)'
;MNKLKFGFLALSACFLLVACSANPTSVADQVQEAGHQATQEINSIQLQEGQLNQAFAQDIAEDDSLKRLASNRGATQANLSDRQDDLDQLAKALKTLKSQGEKLQASMDQVQSDDETVIKQRQHFEAILPLIDQIVPTLESYINNYQALLDQEESFYKSLSKKDADYQTFNQGMSDINQNHQKLQDQLQSLVEPLEQLNQLPSLNQEKDKNGGEQDAPA
;
A
#
# COMPACT_ATOMS: atom_id res chain seq x y z
N MET A 1 57.62 42.56 -28.23
CA MET A 1 58.01 42.01 -26.91
C MET A 1 57.24 42.77 -25.85
N ASN A 2 56.24 42.14 -25.21
CA ASN A 2 55.83 42.44 -23.84
C ASN A 2 55.01 41.26 -23.32
N LYS A 3 55.27 40.94 -22.04
CA LYS A 3 55.17 39.60 -21.46
C LYS A 3 53.73 39.22 -21.10
N LEU A 4 53.32 38.05 -21.55
CA LEU A 4 52.12 37.33 -21.11
C LEU A 4 52.32 36.90 -19.65
N LYS A 5 51.49 37.40 -18.73
CA LYS A 5 51.37 36.86 -17.37
C LYS A 5 50.10 36.00 -17.32
N PHE A 6 50.30 34.69 -17.39
CA PHE A 6 49.30 33.70 -16.99
C PHE A 6 49.13 33.77 -15.47
N GLY A 7 47.92 34.07 -15.02
CA GLY A 7 47.52 34.06 -13.62
C GLY A 7 46.17 33.36 -13.48
N PHE A 8 46.23 32.11 -13.07
CA PHE A 8 45.19 31.27 -12.46
C PHE A 8 43.78 31.89 -12.31
N LEU A 9 42.81 31.36 -13.05
CA LEU A 9 41.40 31.41 -12.66
C LEU A 9 40.89 29.96 -12.53
N ALA A 10 41.01 29.41 -11.33
CA ALA A 10 40.28 28.21 -10.93
C ALA A 10 38.83 28.62 -10.65
N LEU A 11 37.98 28.61 -11.68
CA LEU A 11 36.54 28.75 -11.47
C LEU A 11 35.97 27.36 -11.20
N SER A 12 35.92 27.04 -9.91
CA SER A 12 35.26 25.89 -9.33
C SER A 12 33.77 25.93 -9.70
N ALA A 13 33.40 25.22 -10.76
CA ALA A 13 32.02 24.92 -11.11
C ALA A 13 31.52 23.79 -10.20
N CYS A 14 31.42 24.07 -8.90
CA CYS A 14 30.74 23.20 -7.96
C CYS A 14 29.24 23.43 -8.07
N PHE A 15 28.57 22.42 -8.64
CA PHE A 15 27.27 21.90 -8.20
C PHE A 15 26.25 22.93 -7.65
N LEU A 16 25.46 23.50 -8.55
CA LEU A 16 24.08 23.87 -8.25
C LEU A 16 23.14 22.87 -8.94
N LEU A 17 23.23 21.61 -8.54
CA LEU A 17 22.07 20.72 -8.57
C LEU A 17 21.33 20.94 -7.25
N VAL A 18 20.65 22.09 -7.17
CA VAL A 18 19.67 22.31 -6.10
C VAL A 18 18.59 21.26 -6.32
N ALA A 19 18.40 20.47 -5.26
CA ALA A 19 17.42 19.40 -5.11
C ALA A 19 16.19 19.55 -6.02
N CYS A 20 15.81 18.46 -6.70
CA CYS A 20 14.42 18.24 -7.04
C CYS A 20 13.64 18.16 -5.71
N SER A 21 13.28 19.30 -5.13
CA SER A 21 12.38 19.35 -3.99
C SER A 21 11.05 18.77 -4.46
N ALA A 22 10.67 17.64 -3.87
CA ALA A 22 9.32 17.12 -4.05
C ALA A 22 8.35 18.25 -3.68
N ASN A 23 7.47 18.65 -4.60
CA ASN A 23 6.45 19.64 -4.31
C ASN A 23 5.57 19.05 -3.19
N PRO A 24 5.45 19.67 -2.00
CA PRO A 24 4.77 19.04 -0.88
C PRO A 24 3.29 18.70 -1.15
N THR A 25 2.64 19.42 -2.06
CA THR A 25 1.30 19.06 -2.58
C THR A 25 1.31 17.71 -3.31
N SER A 26 2.32 17.45 -4.14
CA SER A 26 2.47 16.16 -4.84
C SER A 26 2.80 15.01 -3.89
N VAL A 27 3.36 15.29 -2.71
CA VAL A 27 3.64 14.29 -1.68
C VAL A 27 2.34 13.87 -1.00
N ALA A 28 1.49 14.83 -0.59
CA ALA A 28 0.18 14.53 -0.02
C ALA A 28 -0.71 13.74 -0.99
N ASP A 29 -0.78 14.15 -2.25
CA ASP A 29 -1.54 13.42 -3.28
C ASP A 29 -1.05 11.97 -3.44
N GLN A 30 0.27 11.73 -3.36
CA GLN A 30 0.85 10.38 -3.42
C GLN A 30 0.53 9.52 -2.19
N VAL A 31 0.41 10.13 -0.99
CA VAL A 31 -0.05 9.41 0.21
C VAL A 31 -1.49 8.96 0.00
N GLN A 32 -2.37 9.84 -0.49
CA GLN A 32 -3.78 9.51 -0.71
C GLN A 32 -3.95 8.43 -1.77
N GLU A 33 -3.24 8.53 -2.90
CA GLU A 33 -3.24 7.50 -3.94
C GLU A 33 -2.80 6.14 -3.38
N ALA A 34 -1.75 6.12 -2.55
CA ALA A 34 -1.32 4.89 -1.90
C ALA A 34 -2.35 4.35 -0.89
N GLY A 35 -3.11 5.22 -0.21
CA GLY A 35 -4.24 4.83 0.64
C GLY A 35 -5.40 4.21 -0.15
N HIS A 36 -5.74 4.79 -1.30
CA HIS A 36 -6.73 4.23 -2.22
C HIS A 36 -6.29 2.88 -2.77
N GLN A 37 -5.04 2.78 -3.23
CA GLN A 37 -4.49 1.51 -3.69
C GLN A 37 -4.54 0.46 -2.57
N ALA A 38 -4.09 0.79 -1.35
CA ALA A 38 -4.15 -0.15 -0.23
C ALA A 38 -5.58 -0.66 0.03
N THR A 39 -6.57 0.24 -0.05
CA THR A 39 -7.98 -0.13 0.10
C THR A 39 -8.47 -1.06 -1.02
N GLN A 40 -8.04 -0.81 -2.26
CA GLN A 40 -8.39 -1.65 -3.41
C GLN A 40 -7.80 -3.05 -3.29
N GLU A 41 -6.52 -3.18 -2.95
CA GLU A 41 -5.86 -4.49 -2.82
C GLU A 41 -6.45 -5.29 -1.65
N ILE A 42 -6.75 -4.65 -0.50
CA ILE A 42 -7.45 -5.30 0.62
C ILE A 42 -8.80 -5.85 0.16
N ASN A 43 -9.59 -5.06 -0.56
CA ASN A 43 -10.90 -5.51 -1.04
C ASN A 43 -10.79 -6.64 -2.06
N SER A 44 -9.78 -6.61 -2.94
CA SER A 44 -9.52 -7.69 -3.90
C SER A 44 -9.18 -8.99 -3.18
N ILE A 45 -8.28 -8.93 -2.19
CA ILE A 45 -7.95 -10.03 -1.31
C ILE A 45 -9.20 -10.62 -0.64
N GLN A 46 -10.04 -9.77 -0.02
CA GLN A 46 -11.27 -10.22 0.66
C GLN A 46 -12.27 -10.89 -0.31
N LEU A 47 -12.40 -10.35 -1.52
CA LEU A 47 -13.23 -10.96 -2.55
C LEU A 47 -12.71 -12.36 -2.95
N GLN A 48 -11.40 -12.49 -3.14
CA GLN A 48 -10.75 -13.75 -3.50
C GLN A 48 -10.83 -14.78 -2.36
N GLU A 49 -10.70 -14.37 -1.10
CA GLU A 49 -10.94 -15.24 0.07
C GLU A 49 -12.36 -15.82 0.03
N GLY A 50 -13.36 -14.99 -0.27
CA GLY A 50 -14.75 -15.44 -0.44
C GLY A 50 -14.96 -16.46 -1.56
N GLN A 51 -14.05 -16.50 -2.55
CA GLN A 51 -14.11 -17.39 -3.71
C GLN A 51 -13.30 -18.68 -3.53
N LEU A 52 -12.42 -18.76 -2.52
CA LEU A 52 -11.50 -19.88 -2.32
C LEU A 52 -12.24 -21.23 -2.18
N ASN A 53 -13.37 -21.26 -1.46
CA ASN A 53 -14.16 -22.49 -1.31
C ASN A 53 -14.75 -22.98 -2.63
N GLN A 54 -15.15 -22.06 -3.53
CA GLN A 54 -15.63 -22.43 -4.86
C GLN A 54 -14.49 -22.97 -5.72
N ALA A 55 -13.31 -22.34 -5.66
CA ALA A 55 -12.13 -22.79 -6.38
C ALA A 55 -11.68 -24.20 -5.92
N PHE A 56 -11.71 -24.44 -4.61
CA PHE A 56 -11.46 -25.76 -4.02
C PHE A 56 -12.46 -26.82 -4.49
N ALA A 57 -13.76 -26.50 -4.45
CA ALA A 57 -14.81 -27.41 -4.90
C ALA A 57 -14.69 -27.75 -6.40
N GLN A 58 -14.29 -26.77 -7.22
CA GLN A 58 -14.04 -26.98 -8.65
C GLN A 58 -12.89 -27.96 -8.86
N ASP A 59 -11.76 -27.80 -8.17
CA ASP A 59 -10.62 -28.71 -8.33
C ASP A 59 -10.94 -30.15 -7.91
N ILE A 60 -11.74 -30.33 -6.86
CA ILE A 60 -12.22 -31.67 -6.45
C ILE A 60 -13.13 -32.26 -7.53
N ALA A 61 -14.08 -31.49 -8.06
CA ALA A 61 -15.02 -31.97 -9.07
C ALA A 61 -14.33 -32.34 -10.39
N GLU A 62 -13.20 -31.72 -10.71
CA GLU A 62 -12.41 -31.98 -11.91
C GLU A 62 -11.36 -33.09 -11.72
N ASP A 63 -10.95 -33.41 -10.48
CA ASP A 63 -9.95 -34.44 -10.17
C ASP A 63 -10.17 -35.09 -8.78
N ASP A 64 -10.85 -36.24 -8.78
CA ASP A 64 -11.06 -37.07 -7.58
C ASP A 64 -9.76 -37.54 -6.90
N SER A 65 -8.61 -37.50 -7.60
CA SER A 65 -7.32 -37.86 -7.00
C SER A 65 -6.68 -36.73 -6.20
N LEU A 66 -7.29 -35.54 -6.19
CA LEU A 66 -6.87 -34.33 -5.48
C LEU A 66 -5.50 -33.77 -5.92
N LYS A 67 -4.89 -34.32 -6.98
CA LYS A 67 -3.58 -33.87 -7.47
C LYS A 67 -3.65 -32.47 -8.05
N ARG A 68 -4.80 -32.07 -8.57
CA ARG A 68 -5.05 -30.69 -9.00
C ARG A 68 -4.82 -29.65 -7.91
N LEU A 69 -5.07 -29.96 -6.63
CA LEU A 69 -4.84 -29.04 -5.51
C LEU A 69 -3.37 -28.65 -5.34
N ALA A 70 -2.44 -29.51 -5.78
CA ALA A 70 -1.00 -29.25 -5.78
C ALA A 70 -0.48 -28.79 -7.15
N SER A 71 -1.34 -28.69 -8.16
CA SER A 71 -0.96 -28.27 -9.51
C SER A 71 -1.12 -26.76 -9.65
N ASN A 72 -0.15 -26.11 -10.30
CA ASN A 72 -0.25 -24.72 -10.72
C ASN A 72 -1.37 -24.42 -11.74
N ARG A 73 -2.14 -25.43 -12.17
CA ARG A 73 -3.31 -25.30 -13.04
C ARG A 73 -4.64 -25.42 -12.30
N GLY A 74 -4.61 -25.72 -11.01
CA GLY A 74 -5.81 -25.80 -10.17
C GLY A 74 -6.40 -24.41 -9.93
N ALA A 75 -7.73 -24.33 -9.85
CA ALA A 75 -8.44 -23.09 -9.51
C ALA A 75 -8.04 -22.59 -8.12
N THR A 76 -7.79 -23.51 -7.18
CA THR A 76 -7.33 -23.21 -5.82
C THR A 76 -5.98 -22.50 -5.87
N GLN A 77 -5.00 -23.05 -6.58
CA GLN A 77 -3.66 -22.47 -6.69
C GLN A 77 -3.67 -21.14 -7.44
N ALA A 78 -4.53 -21.00 -8.46
CA ALA A 78 -4.74 -19.71 -9.12
C ALA A 78 -5.23 -18.64 -8.13
N ASN A 79 -6.24 -18.97 -7.31
CA ASN A 79 -6.74 -18.07 -6.27
C ASN A 79 -5.67 -17.71 -5.21
N LEU A 80 -4.84 -18.67 -4.77
CA LEU A 80 -3.72 -18.36 -3.87
C LEU A 80 -2.72 -17.40 -4.54
N SER A 81 -2.43 -17.61 -5.83
CA SER A 81 -1.50 -16.77 -6.60
C SER A 81 -2.04 -15.36 -6.79
N ASP A 82 -3.32 -15.20 -7.13
CA ASP A 82 -3.92 -13.89 -7.32
C ASP A 82 -3.90 -13.10 -5.99
N ARG A 83 -4.18 -13.75 -4.86
CA ARG A 83 -4.07 -13.14 -3.52
C ARG A 83 -2.63 -12.76 -3.16
N GLN A 84 -1.64 -13.54 -3.59
CA GLN A 84 -0.22 -13.20 -3.41
C GLN A 84 0.16 -11.96 -4.23
N ASP A 85 -0.31 -11.87 -5.48
CA ASP A 85 -0.04 -10.72 -6.34
C ASP A 85 -0.64 -9.43 -5.76
N ASP A 86 -1.86 -9.50 -5.23
CA ASP A 86 -2.52 -8.37 -4.57
C ASP A 86 -1.82 -8.00 -3.24
N LEU A 87 -1.34 -8.99 -2.48
CA LEU A 87 -0.52 -8.75 -1.29
C LEU A 87 0.79 -8.02 -1.63
N ASP A 88 1.43 -8.38 -2.74
CA ASP A 88 2.64 -7.73 -3.23
C ASP A 88 2.36 -6.28 -3.67
N GLN A 89 1.20 -5.99 -4.26
CA GLN A 89 0.79 -4.61 -4.53
C GLN A 89 0.51 -3.83 -3.25
N LEU A 90 -0.14 -4.46 -2.26
CA LEU A 90 -0.40 -3.86 -0.96
C LEU A 90 0.91 -3.49 -0.24
N ALA A 91 1.93 -4.35 -0.33
CA ALA A 91 3.27 -4.07 0.19
C ALA A 91 3.95 -2.88 -0.52
N LYS A 92 3.72 -2.70 -1.82
CA LYS A 92 4.21 -1.51 -2.55
C LYS A 92 3.47 -0.25 -2.10
N ALA A 93 2.15 -0.31 -1.90
CA ALA A 93 1.36 0.80 -1.37
C ALA A 93 1.86 1.21 0.03
N LEU A 94 2.09 0.24 0.92
CA LEU A 94 2.70 0.47 2.25
C LEU A 94 4.06 1.17 2.14
N LYS A 95 4.94 0.72 1.24
CA LYS A 95 6.25 1.35 1.04
C LYS A 95 6.11 2.82 0.59
N THR A 96 5.13 3.11 -0.26
CA THR A 96 4.81 4.48 -0.67
C THR A 96 4.30 5.30 0.51
N LEU A 97 3.32 4.81 1.27
CA LEU A 97 2.80 5.49 2.47
C LEU A 97 3.92 5.86 3.44
N LYS A 98 4.81 4.91 3.74
CA LYS A 98 5.96 5.14 4.63
C LYS A 98 6.91 6.21 4.08
N SER A 99 7.36 6.05 2.83
CA SER A 99 8.34 6.97 2.23
C SER A 99 7.78 8.38 2.04
N GLN A 100 6.50 8.52 1.67
CA GLN A 100 5.88 9.82 1.50
C GLN A 100 5.52 10.47 2.84
N GLY A 101 5.11 9.68 3.85
CA GLY A 101 4.92 10.16 5.21
C GLY A 101 6.20 10.76 5.81
N GLU A 102 7.35 10.09 5.63
CA GLU A 102 8.65 10.64 6.05
C GLU A 102 8.98 11.98 5.37
N LYS A 103 8.71 12.09 4.06
CA LYS A 103 8.91 13.36 3.33
C LYS A 103 7.95 14.45 3.77
N LEU A 104 6.71 14.08 4.12
CA LEU A 104 5.69 14.99 4.59
C LEU A 104 6.07 15.56 5.95
N GLN A 105 6.52 14.72 6.88
CA GLN A 105 7.04 15.12 8.18
C GLN A 105 8.24 16.07 8.02
N ALA A 106 9.21 15.71 7.18
CA ALA A 106 10.37 16.56 6.91
C ALA A 106 9.98 17.92 6.31
N SER A 107 8.94 17.95 5.48
CA SER A 107 8.40 19.19 4.92
C SER A 107 7.74 20.05 6.00
N MET A 108 6.99 19.46 6.93
CA MET A 108 6.41 20.19 8.06
C MET A 108 7.48 20.83 8.96
N ASP A 109 8.57 20.11 9.24
CA ASP A 109 9.63 20.59 10.12
C ASP A 109 10.40 21.80 9.54
N GLN A 110 10.44 21.92 8.21
CA GLN A 110 11.15 22.98 7.49
C GLN A 110 10.29 24.22 7.21
N VAL A 111 8.97 24.09 7.34
CA VAL A 111 8.02 25.15 7.00
C VAL A 111 7.82 26.08 8.20
N GLN A 112 8.43 27.27 8.15
CA GLN A 112 8.15 28.39 9.06
C GLN A 112 7.81 29.62 8.21
N SER A 113 6.52 29.87 8.01
CA SER A 113 6.00 31.03 7.29
C SER A 113 4.59 31.35 7.79
N ASP A 114 4.28 32.64 7.86
CA ASP A 114 2.95 33.16 8.16
C ASP A 114 2.08 33.33 6.89
N ASP A 115 2.57 32.88 5.73
CA ASP A 115 1.81 32.85 4.49
C ASP A 115 0.58 31.92 4.61
N GLU A 116 -0.60 32.42 4.28
CA GLU A 116 -1.87 31.67 4.40
C GLU A 116 -1.87 30.35 3.62
N THR A 117 -1.22 30.30 2.46
CA THR A 117 -1.11 29.08 1.64
C THR A 117 -0.28 28.03 2.36
N VAL A 118 0.81 28.48 3.00
CA VAL A 118 1.72 27.64 3.76
C VAL A 118 1.07 27.14 5.06
N ILE A 119 0.26 27.98 5.71
CA ILE A 119 -0.54 27.59 6.88
C ILE A 119 -1.55 26.49 6.50
N LYS A 120 -2.30 26.67 5.40
CA LYS A 120 -3.25 25.65 4.92
C LYS A 120 -2.56 24.33 4.58
N GLN A 121 -1.41 24.40 3.91
CA GLN A 121 -0.62 23.22 3.58
C GLN A 121 -0.17 22.47 4.85
N ARG A 122 0.28 23.20 5.88
CA ARG A 122 0.62 22.61 7.18
C ARG A 122 -0.58 21.93 7.83
N GLN A 123 -1.74 22.59 7.88
CA GLN A 123 -2.96 22.03 8.46
C GLN A 123 -3.37 20.72 7.76
N HIS A 124 -3.22 20.67 6.43
CA HIS A 124 -3.47 19.45 5.68
C HIS A 124 -2.48 18.33 6.04
N PHE A 125 -1.20 18.65 6.22
CA PHE A 125 -0.19 17.66 6.61
C PHE A 125 -0.39 17.16 8.06
N GLU A 126 -0.79 18.05 8.96
CA GLU A 126 -1.19 17.73 10.34
C GLU A 126 -2.38 16.77 10.41
N ALA A 127 -3.25 16.76 9.40
CA ALA A 127 -4.34 15.80 9.28
C ALA A 127 -3.88 14.44 8.73
N ILE A 128 -2.90 14.42 7.83
CA ILE A 128 -2.42 13.19 7.18
C ILE A 128 -1.50 12.37 8.09
N LEU A 129 -0.50 13.01 8.72
CA LEU A 129 0.56 12.29 9.43
C LEU A 129 0.06 11.34 10.53
N PRO A 130 -0.92 11.74 11.39
CA PRO A 130 -1.47 10.83 12.39
C PRO A 130 -2.14 9.59 11.79
N LEU A 131 -2.72 9.71 10.59
CA LEU A 131 -3.32 8.57 9.88
C LEU A 131 -2.25 7.64 9.37
N ILE A 132 -1.15 8.17 8.80
CA ILE A 132 0.00 7.37 8.38
C ILE A 132 0.57 6.59 9.58
N ASP A 133 0.74 7.25 10.73
CA ASP A 133 1.25 6.63 11.96
C ASP A 133 0.37 5.48 12.48
N GLN A 134 -0.93 5.49 12.17
CA GLN A 134 -1.86 4.40 12.51
C GLN A 134 -1.89 3.30 11.44
N ILE A 135 -1.93 3.69 10.16
CA ILE A 135 -2.07 2.78 9.02
C ILE A 135 -0.81 1.94 8.83
N VAL A 136 0.37 2.58 8.79
CA VAL A 136 1.64 1.92 8.44
C VAL A 136 1.95 0.70 9.33
N PRO A 137 2.00 0.81 10.67
CA PRO A 137 2.34 -0.34 11.51
C PRO A 137 1.28 -1.44 11.46
N THR A 138 0.00 -1.07 11.38
CA THR A 138 -1.11 -2.03 11.32
C THR A 138 -1.10 -2.78 9.99
N LEU A 139 -0.89 -2.07 8.89
CA LEU A 139 -0.82 -2.64 7.55
C LEU A 139 0.42 -3.51 7.36
N GLU A 140 1.57 -3.10 7.91
CA GLU A 140 2.78 -3.92 7.95
C GLU A 140 2.56 -5.23 8.70
N SER A 141 1.89 -5.19 9.87
CA SER A 141 1.55 -6.41 10.60
C SER A 141 0.54 -7.28 9.83
N TYR A 142 -0.46 -6.68 9.21
CA TYR A 142 -1.44 -7.40 8.39
C TYR A 142 -0.75 -8.14 7.24
N ILE A 143 0.11 -7.47 6.47
CA ILE A 143 0.82 -8.08 5.33
C ILE A 143 1.66 -9.28 5.78
N ASN A 144 2.42 -9.13 6.87
CA ASN A 144 3.26 -10.22 7.38
C ASN A 144 2.42 -11.43 7.83
N ASN A 145 1.32 -11.18 8.52
CA ASN A 145 0.43 -12.25 8.99
C ASN A 145 -0.33 -12.90 7.83
N TYR A 146 -0.70 -12.11 6.81
CA TYR A 146 -1.41 -12.60 5.63
C TYR A 146 -0.50 -13.45 4.75
N GLN A 147 0.78 -13.08 4.60
CA GLN A 147 1.77 -13.94 3.94
C GLN A 147 1.87 -15.31 4.64
N ALA A 148 1.92 -15.32 5.97
CA ALA A 148 1.97 -16.56 6.74
C ALA A 148 0.70 -17.41 6.55
N LEU A 149 -0.47 -16.77 6.41
CA LEU A 149 -1.72 -17.45 6.07
C LEU A 149 -1.65 -18.07 4.66
N LEU A 150 -1.19 -17.33 3.65
CA LEU A 150 -1.05 -17.84 2.28
C LEU A 150 -0.11 -19.05 2.23
N ASP A 151 1.04 -18.97 2.90
CA ASP A 151 2.00 -20.08 2.98
C ASP A 151 1.37 -21.32 3.64
N GLN A 152 0.56 -21.10 4.69
CA GLN A 152 -0.16 -22.15 5.39
C GLN A 152 -1.25 -22.78 4.53
N GLU A 153 -2.04 -21.97 3.82
CA GLU A 153 -3.08 -22.44 2.89
C GLU A 153 -2.45 -23.22 1.73
N GLU A 154 -1.36 -22.73 1.15
CA GLU A 154 -0.64 -23.42 0.08
C GLU A 154 -0.12 -24.79 0.55
N SER A 155 0.50 -24.83 1.73
CA SER A 155 0.98 -26.07 2.36
C SER A 155 -0.18 -27.03 2.64
N PHE A 156 -1.30 -26.53 3.15
CA PHE A 156 -2.51 -27.30 3.44
C PHE A 156 -3.06 -27.94 2.17
N TYR A 157 -3.35 -27.16 1.12
CA TYR A 157 -3.92 -27.71 -0.12
C TYR A 157 -2.98 -28.70 -0.81
N LYS A 158 -1.66 -28.45 -0.79
CA LYS A 158 -0.66 -29.43 -1.26
C LYS A 158 -0.66 -30.70 -0.41
N SER A 159 -0.87 -30.59 0.91
CA SER A 159 -0.92 -31.75 1.81
C SER A 159 -2.08 -32.68 1.48
N LEU A 160 -3.24 -32.15 1.08
CA LEU A 160 -4.42 -32.94 0.71
C LEU A 160 -4.20 -33.83 -0.53
N SER A 161 -3.24 -33.49 -1.38
CA SER A 161 -2.86 -34.32 -2.55
C SER A 161 -2.01 -35.54 -2.19
N LYS A 162 -1.55 -35.66 -0.94
CA LYS A 162 -0.68 -36.76 -0.50
C LYS A 162 -1.52 -37.99 -0.16
N LYS A 163 -0.92 -39.17 -0.34
CA LYS A 163 -1.61 -40.46 -0.15
C LYS A 163 -2.02 -40.74 1.29
N ASP A 164 -1.34 -40.13 2.25
CA ASP A 164 -1.57 -40.24 3.69
C ASP A 164 -2.50 -39.16 4.24
N ALA A 165 -2.98 -38.23 3.40
CA ALA A 165 -3.97 -37.25 3.81
C ALA A 165 -5.29 -37.95 4.15
N ASP A 166 -5.80 -37.63 5.33
CA ASP A 166 -7.03 -38.19 5.88
C ASP A 166 -7.94 -37.10 6.44
N TYR A 167 -9.06 -37.52 7.03
CA TYR A 167 -10.02 -36.61 7.64
C TYR A 167 -9.41 -35.77 8.78
N GLN A 168 -8.44 -36.30 9.51
CA GLN A 168 -7.76 -35.57 10.58
C GLN A 168 -6.87 -34.47 10.00
N THR A 169 -6.13 -34.78 8.93
CA THR A 169 -5.32 -33.81 8.17
C THR A 169 -6.17 -32.65 7.67
N PHE A 170 -7.34 -32.95 7.09
CA PHE A 170 -8.28 -31.95 6.61
C PHE A 170 -8.80 -31.06 7.76
N ASN A 171 -9.32 -31.65 8.83
CA ASN A 171 -9.93 -30.90 9.93
C ASN A 171 -8.91 -30.03 10.67
N GLN A 172 -7.71 -30.56 10.92
CA GLN A 172 -6.67 -29.81 11.60
C GLN A 172 -6.23 -28.61 10.76
N GLY A 173 -5.95 -28.84 9.46
CA GLY A 173 -5.56 -27.75 8.56
C GLY A 173 -6.62 -26.67 8.45
N MET A 174 -7.90 -27.04 8.34
CA MET A 174 -9.01 -26.10 8.30
C MET A 174 -9.17 -25.32 9.62
N SER A 175 -9.01 -25.99 10.76
CA SER A 175 -9.04 -25.34 12.08
C SER A 175 -7.94 -24.29 12.20
N ASP A 176 -6.72 -24.64 11.81
CA ASP A 176 -5.57 -23.74 11.92
C ASP A 176 -5.70 -22.54 10.96
N ILE A 177 -6.23 -22.75 9.75
CA ILE A 177 -6.50 -21.68 8.77
C ILE A 177 -7.56 -20.73 9.33
N ASN A 178 -8.68 -21.26 9.83
CA ASN A 178 -9.77 -20.44 10.37
C ASN A 178 -9.34 -19.58 11.56
N GLN A 179 -8.51 -20.12 12.46
CA GLN A 179 -8.00 -19.36 13.61
C GLN A 179 -7.11 -18.18 13.18
N ASN A 180 -6.30 -18.35 12.14
CA ASN A 180 -5.43 -17.29 11.64
C ASN A 180 -6.20 -16.27 10.80
N HIS A 181 -7.16 -16.72 9.99
CA HIS A 181 -8.07 -15.84 9.26
C HIS A 181 -8.87 -14.94 10.23
N GLN A 182 -9.39 -15.47 11.34
CA GLN A 182 -10.10 -14.64 12.32
C GLN A 182 -9.24 -13.52 12.90
N LYS A 183 -7.96 -13.78 13.20
CA LYS A 183 -7.02 -12.75 13.66
C LYS A 183 -6.79 -11.68 12.60
N LEU A 184 -6.69 -12.07 11.33
CA LEU A 184 -6.52 -11.13 10.21
C LEU A 184 -7.74 -10.23 10.02
N GLN A 185 -8.95 -10.76 10.22
CA GLN A 185 -10.19 -9.96 10.19
C GLN A 185 -10.21 -8.88 11.28
N ASP A 186 -9.74 -9.20 12.49
CA ASP A 186 -9.61 -8.21 13.56
C ASP A 186 -8.61 -7.09 13.18
N GLN A 187 -7.51 -7.45 12.51
CA GLN A 187 -6.53 -6.47 12.02
C GLN A 187 -7.11 -5.59 10.92
N LEU A 188 -7.85 -6.16 9.96
CA LEU A 188 -8.52 -5.39 8.92
C LEU A 188 -9.53 -4.41 9.50
N GLN A 189 -10.31 -4.82 10.49
CA GLN A 189 -11.29 -3.95 11.12
C GLN A 189 -10.64 -2.68 11.72
N SER A 190 -9.41 -2.79 12.22
CA SER A 190 -8.66 -1.64 12.75
C SER A 190 -8.07 -0.72 11.67
N LEU A 191 -8.04 -1.17 10.40
CA LEU A 191 -7.57 -0.38 9.26
C LEU A 191 -8.69 0.40 8.55
N VAL A 192 -9.95 -0.02 8.69
CA VAL A 192 -11.09 0.54 7.95
C VAL A 192 -11.20 2.06 8.14
N GLU A 193 -11.33 2.51 9.39
CA GLU A 193 -11.57 3.92 9.68
C GLU A 193 -10.37 4.81 9.29
N PRO A 194 -9.10 4.49 9.66
CA PRO A 194 -7.96 5.30 9.25
C PRO A 194 -7.79 5.40 7.72
N LEU A 195 -7.97 4.30 6.98
CA LEU A 195 -7.90 4.32 5.52
C LEU A 195 -9.05 5.11 4.90
N GLU A 196 -10.26 4.98 5.42
CA GLU A 196 -11.40 5.78 4.98
C GLU A 196 -11.16 7.27 5.20
N GLN A 197 -10.68 7.65 6.38
CA GLN A 197 -10.36 9.04 6.70
C GLN A 197 -9.27 9.59 5.76
N LEU A 198 -8.21 8.83 5.51
CA LEU A 198 -7.12 9.23 4.60
C LEU A 198 -7.64 9.48 3.17
N ASN A 199 -8.49 8.57 2.69
CA ASN A 199 -9.08 8.62 1.35
C ASN A 199 -10.13 9.72 1.18
N GLN A 200 -10.68 10.25 2.29
CA GLN A 200 -11.67 11.33 2.28
C GLN A 200 -11.06 12.73 2.45
N LEU A 201 -9.77 12.83 2.77
CA LEU A 201 -9.12 14.13 2.90
C LEU A 201 -9.18 14.90 1.56
N PRO A 202 -9.51 16.20 1.59
CA PRO A 202 -9.57 17.00 0.36
C PRO A 202 -8.17 17.23 -0.20
N SER A 203 -7.98 17.09 -1.51
CA SER A 203 -6.68 17.41 -2.12
C SER A 203 -6.44 18.92 -2.11
N LEU A 204 -5.20 19.32 -1.81
CA LEU A 204 -4.80 20.74 -1.77
C LEU A 204 -4.95 21.46 -3.13
N ASN A 205 -5.01 20.70 -4.23
CA ASN A 205 -5.19 21.24 -5.57
C ASN A 205 -6.64 21.64 -5.89
N GLN A 206 -7.65 21.04 -5.23
CA GLN A 206 -9.08 21.34 -5.49
C GLN A 206 -9.56 22.65 -4.86
N GLU A 207 -8.83 23.23 -3.90
CA GLU A 207 -9.18 24.54 -3.32
C GLU A 207 -8.83 25.73 -4.23
N LYS A 208 -7.83 25.59 -5.12
CA LYS A 208 -7.46 26.68 -6.06
C LYS A 208 -8.55 26.96 -7.08
N ASP A 209 -9.24 25.93 -7.55
CA ASP A 209 -10.27 26.08 -8.60
C ASP A 209 -11.57 26.71 -8.09
N LYS A 210 -11.81 26.70 -6.77
CA LYS A 210 -12.99 27.36 -6.18
C LYS A 210 -12.78 28.86 -5.92
N ASN A 211 -11.54 29.31 -5.77
CA ASN A 211 -11.21 30.72 -5.50
C ASN A 211 -10.71 31.50 -6.72
N GLY A 212 -10.48 30.85 -7.88
CA GLY A 212 -10.04 31.50 -9.11
C GLY A 212 -11.17 32.06 -10.01
N GLY A 213 -12.44 31.92 -9.61
CA GLY A 213 -13.61 32.26 -10.44
C GLY A 213 -14.11 33.70 -10.35
N GLU A 214 -13.53 34.54 -9.50
CA GLU A 214 -14.07 35.89 -9.22
C GLU A 214 -12.98 36.97 -9.34
N GLN A 215 -12.38 37.09 -10.51
CA GLN A 215 -11.66 38.30 -10.93
C GLN A 215 -11.44 38.24 -12.44
N ASP A 216 -12.42 38.76 -13.19
CA ASP A 216 -12.23 39.49 -14.45
C ASP A 216 -13.59 39.82 -15.08
N ALA A 217 -14.20 40.92 -14.61
CA ALA A 217 -15.20 41.64 -15.37
C ALA A 217 -14.65 43.05 -15.62
N PRO A 218 -14.23 43.41 -16.86
CA PRO A 218 -13.84 44.76 -17.17
C PRO A 218 -15.09 45.67 -17.19
N ALA A 219 -14.95 46.83 -16.54
CA ALA A 219 -15.87 47.96 -16.63
C ALA A 219 -15.77 48.66 -18.00
#